data_AF-A0A961TYM5-F1
#
_entry.id   AF-A0A961TYM5-F1
#
_cell.length_a   1.000
_cell.length_b   1.000
_cell.length_c   1.000
_cell.angle_alpha   90.00
_cell.angle_beta   90.00
_cell.angle_gamma   90.00
#
_symmetry.space_group_name_H-M   'P 1'
#
loop_
_entity.id
_entity.type
_entity.pdbx_description
1 polymer ?
#
loop_
_entity_poly.entity_id
_entity_poly.type
_entity_poly.pdbx_seq_one_letter_code
_entity_poly.pdbx_strand_id
1 'polypeptide(L)' 'MNERPRKAARLTVSLEEQDYQALDKIARARDASISWVIRQAVRQFIETSSGLPPTPMPPGKPPESGK' A
#
# COMPACT_ATOMS: atom_id res chain seq x y z
N MET A 1 9.33 15.39 20.17
CA MET A 1 9.46 14.48 19.01
C MET A 1 8.41 14.90 17.98
N ASN A 2 8.84 15.49 16.86
CA ASN A 2 7.93 15.95 15.82
C ASN A 2 7.96 14.89 14.70
N GLU A 3 7.05 13.91 14.79
CA GLU A 3 6.84 12.88 13.77
C GLU A 3 6.34 13.58 12.51
N ARG A 4 7.27 14.02 11.65
CA ARG A 4 6.93 14.63 10.36
C ARG A 4 5.99 13.66 9.65
N PRO A 5 4.76 14.07 9.26
CA PRO A 5 3.89 13.22 8.47
C PRO A 5 4.69 12.83 7.24
N ARG A 6 4.98 11.54 7.07
CA ARG A 6 5.77 11.02 5.94
C ARG A 6 5.10 11.58 4.69
N LYS A 7 5.76 12.54 4.02
CA LYS A 7 5.20 13.22 2.84
C LYS A 7 4.74 12.14 1.88
N ALA A 8 3.44 12.08 1.63
CA ALA A 8 2.89 11.13 0.67
C ALA A 8 3.38 11.56 -0.72
N ALA A 9 4.33 10.82 -1.27
CA ALA A 9 4.73 10.99 -2.67
C ALA A 9 3.68 10.35 -3.56
N ARG A 10 3.11 11.12 -4.50
CA ARG A 10 2.21 10.59 -5.52
C ARG A 10 3.04 10.09 -6.68
N LEU A 11 2.88 8.82 -7.01
CA LEU A 11 3.45 8.21 -8.20
C LEU A 11 2.29 7.83 -9.13
N THR A 12 2.36 8.26 -10.38
CA THR A 12 1.45 7.82 -11.45
C THR A 12 2.23 6.89 -12.35
N VAL A 13 1.74 5.66 -12.54
CA VAL A 13 2.33 4.68 -13.44
C VAL A 13 1.27 4.15 -14.38
N SER A 14 1.65 3.82 -15.60
CA SER A 14 0.82 3.06 -16.53
C SER A 14 1.07 1.58 -16.29
N LEU A 15 0.01 0.81 -16.12
CA LEU A 15 0.05 -0.65 -15.99
C LEU A 15 -0.61 -1.27 -17.22
N GLU A 16 -0.20 -2.48 -17.55
CA GLU A 16 -0.94 -3.26 -18.54
C GLU A 16 -2.34 -3.60 -18.02
N GLU A 17 -3.29 -3.79 -18.94
CA GLU A 17 -4.67 -4.10 -18.57
C GLU A 17 -4.76 -5.40 -17.75
N GLN A 18 -3.94 -6.39 -18.09
CA GLN A 18 -3.87 -7.66 -17.37
C GLN A 18 -3.42 -7.47 -15.91
N ASP A 19 -2.41 -6.63 -15.67
CA ASP A 19 -1.91 -6.34 -14.33
C ASP A 19 -2.92 -5.55 -13.51
N TYR A 20 -3.60 -4.59 -14.13
CA TYR A 20 -4.68 -3.85 -13.48
C TYR A 20 -5.82 -4.78 -13.04
N GLN A 21 -6.25 -5.70 -13.91
CA GLN A 21 -7.27 -6.68 -13.57
C GLN A 21 -6.82 -7.62 -12.44
N ALA A 22 -5.56 -8.04 -12.44
CA ALA A 22 -5.01 -8.86 -11.37
C ALA A 22 -5.01 -8.11 -10.03
N LEU A 23 -4.60 -6.83 -10.03
CA LEU A 23 -4.64 -5.97 -8.84
C LEU A 23 -6.06 -5.75 -8.33
N ASP A 24 -7.04 -5.53 -9.22
CA ASP A 24 -8.45 -5.39 -8.85
C ASP A 24 -9.00 -6.66 -8.18
N LYS A 25 -8.68 -7.85 -8.72
CA LYS A 25 -9.07 -9.12 -8.10
C LYS A 25 -8.48 -9.29 -6.70
N ILE A 26 -7.19 -8.97 -6.53
CA ILE A 26 -6.51 -9.04 -5.23
C ILE A 26 -7.12 -8.03 -4.24
N ALA A 27 -7.42 -6.82 -4.71
CA ALA A 27 -8.06 -5.77 -3.93
C ALA A 27 -9.44 -6.22 -3.41
N ARG A 28 -10.28 -6.78 -4.28
CA ARG A 28 -11.59 -7.34 -3.91
C ARG A 28 -11.49 -8.51 -2.94
N ALA A 29 -10.57 -9.44 -3.18
CA ALA A 29 -10.38 -10.60 -2.30
C ALA A 29 -9.94 -10.23 -0.87
N ARG A 30 -9.34 -9.04 -0.69
CA ARG A 30 -8.83 -8.54 0.59
C ARG A 30 -9.67 -7.40 1.17
N ASP A 31 -10.82 -7.10 0.57
CA ASP A 31 -11.68 -5.94 0.92
C ASP A 31 -10.87 -4.63 1.05
N ALA A 32 -9.93 -4.43 0.13
CA ALA A 32 -9.00 -3.30 0.16
C ALA A 32 -9.02 -2.55 -1.17
N SER A 33 -8.53 -1.30 -1.18
CA SER A 33 -8.36 -0.55 -2.42
C SER A 33 -7.09 -0.97 -3.17
N ILE A 34 -7.07 -0.83 -4.50
CA ILE A 34 -5.89 -1.09 -5.34
C ILE A 34 -4.66 -0.30 -4.83
N SER A 35 -4.84 0.96 -4.43
CA SER A 35 -3.74 1.77 -3.86
C SER A 35 -3.17 1.18 -2.57
N TRP A 36 -3.97 0.50 -1.75
CA TRP A 36 -3.51 -0.19 -0.55
C TRP A 36 -2.71 -1.44 -0.93
N VAL A 37 -3.21 -2.22 -1.90
CA VAL A 37 -2.52 -3.41 -2.42
C VAL A 37 -1.15 -3.03 -3.00
N ILE A 38 -1.09 -1.99 -3.83
CA ILE A 38 0.18 -1.48 -4.39
C ILE A 38 1.12 -1.05 -3.27
N ARG A 39 0.62 -0.32 -2.26
CA ARG A 39 1.45 0.11 -1.13
C ARG A 39 2.02 -1.07 -0.35
N GLN A 40 1.24 -2.12 -0.13
CA GLN A 40 1.71 -3.34 0.53
C GLN A 40 2.75 -4.06 -0.33
N ALA A 41 2.49 -4.26 -1.62
CA ALA A 41 3.44 -4.90 -2.54
C ALA A 41 4.77 -4.16 -2.60
N VAL A 42 4.75 -2.83 -2.73
CA VAL A 42 5.96 -1.99 -2.72
C VAL A 42 6.71 -2.10 -1.39
N ARG A 43 6.00 -2.12 -0.25
CA ARG A 43 6.64 -2.31 1.07
C ARG A 43 7.30 -3.69 1.18
N GLN A 44 6.56 -4.75 0.88
CA GLN A 44 7.09 -6.12 0.90
C GLN A 44 8.30 -6.26 -0.02
N PHE A 45 8.26 -5.64 -1.21
CA PHE A 45 9.38 -5.63 -2.14
C PHE A 45 10.59 -4.90 -1.55
N ILE A 46 10.42 -3.68 -1.01
CA ILE A 46 11.51 -2.93 -0.36
C ILE A 46 12.06 -3.70 0.85
N GLU A 47 11.22 -4.30 1.69
CA GLU A 47 11.63 -5.08 2.86
C GLU A 47 12.45 -6.31 2.43
N THR A 48 12.00 -7.03 1.42
CA THR A 48 12.71 -8.20 0.87
C THR A 48 14.03 -7.81 0.20
N SER A 49 14.07 -6.70 -0.54
CA SER A 49 15.26 -6.25 -1.26
C SER A 49 16.27 -5.52 -0.39
N SER A 50 15.85 -4.88 0.71
CA SER A 50 16.75 -4.11 1.59
C SER A 50 17.37 -4.92 2.72
N GLY A 51 16.88 -6.15 2.99
CA GLY A 51 17.38 -6.98 4.10
C GLY A 51 17.22 -6.34 5.48
N LEU A 52 16.46 -5.25 5.60
CA LEU A 52 16.21 -4.53 6.84
C LEU A 52 15.04 -5.17 7.59
N PRO A 53 15.14 -5.38 8.91
CA PRO A 53 14.08 -6.03 9.69
C PRO A 53 12.78 -5.19 9.66
N PRO A 54 11.61 -5.86 9.70
CA PRO A 54 10.31 -5.19 9.55
C PRO A 54 10.12 -4.18 10.68
N THR A 55 9.86 -2.92 10.33
CA THR A 55 9.45 -1.93 11.32
C THR A 55 7.98 -2.16 11.66
N PRO A 56 7.63 -2.42 12.93
CA PRO A 56 6.25 -2.67 13.32
C PRO A 56 5.40 -1.42 13.04
N MET A 57 4.30 -1.61 12.31
CA MET A 57 3.33 -0.55 12.08
C MET A 57 2.65 -0.16 13.41
N PRO A 58 2.39 1.13 13.69
CA PRO A 58 1.47 1.50 14.76
C PRO A 58 0.04 1.08 14.38
N PRO A 59 -0.75 0.49 15.31
CA PRO A 59 -2.13 0.13 15.04
C PRO A 59 -2.99 1.40 15.07
N GLY A 60 -3.47 1.86 13.91
CA GLY A 60 -4.19 3.13 13.88
C GLY A 60 -4.90 3.44 12.58
N LYS A 61 -6.16 3.01 12.54
CA LYS A 61 -7.32 3.50 11.76
C LYS A 61 -7.68 2.74 10.46
N PRO A 62 -8.77 1.95 10.46
CA PRO A 62 -9.49 1.61 9.23
C PRO A 62 -10.10 2.91 8.63
N PRO A 63 -10.37 2.95 7.31
CA PRO A 63 -11.01 4.11 6.70
C PRO A 63 -12.41 4.30 7.30
N GLU A 64 -12.63 5.48 7.89
CA GLU A 64 -13.94 5.99 8.32
C GLU A 64 -14.87 5.98 7.10
N SER A 65 -15.83 5.06 7.10
CA SER A 65 -17.00 5.15 6.23
C SER A 65 -18.01 6.10 6.87
N GLY A 66 -18.30 7.21 6.22
CA GLY A 66 -19.50 8.02 6.46
C GLY A 66 -19.23 9.51 6.66
N LYS A 67 -19.65 10.35 5.71
CA LYS A 67 -20.97 10.98 5.70
C LYS A 67 -21.21 11.69 4.36
#